data_AF-A0A939FIW0-F1
#
_entry.id   AF-A0A939FIW0-F1
#
_cell.length_a   1.000
_cell.length_b   1.000
_cell.length_c   1.000
_cell.angle_alpha   90.00
_cell.angle_beta   90.00
_cell.angle_gamma   90.00
#
_symmetry.space_group_name_H-M   'P 1'
#
loop_
_entity.id
_entity.type
_entity.pdbx_description
1 polymer ?
#
loop_
_entity_poly.entity_id
_entity_poly.type
_entity_poly.pdbx_seq_one_letter_code
_entity_poly.pdbx_strand_id
1 'polypeptide(L)'
;TIELVDGWRFALVNPAGITDPSGDYDRAAEPGYDDSAWRRIAVPHDWSIELTPTTENGTSGGTGFLPGGLGWYRIPFTLPAALA
;
A
#
# COMPACT_ATOMS: atom_id res chain seq x y z
N THR A 1 24.41 2.79 -3.53
CA THR A 1 23.05 2.55 -3.04
C THR A 1 22.14 2.24 -4.21
N ILE A 2 21.09 1.44 -4.01
CA ILE A 2 20.07 1.21 -5.03
C ILE A 2 18.88 2.10 -4.65
N GLU A 3 18.49 3.00 -5.54
CA GLU A 3 17.28 3.77 -5.38
C GLU A 3 16.07 2.90 -5.75
N LEU A 4 15.11 2.76 -4.83
CA LEU A 4 13.88 1.99 -5.02
C LEU A 4 12.67 2.92 -5.02
N VAL A 5 12.73 3.95 -5.86
CA VAL A 5 11.67 4.96 -6.01
C VAL A 5 10.51 4.40 -6.85
N ASP A 6 10.82 3.69 -7.92
CA ASP A 6 9.83 3.13 -8.86
C ASP A 6 9.67 1.62 -8.69
N GLY A 7 8.65 1.06 -9.35
CA GLY A 7 8.44 -0.39 -9.44
C GLY A 7 7.61 -0.99 -8.31
N TRP A 8 7.16 -0.15 -7.37
CA TRP A 8 6.24 -0.56 -6.31
C TRP A 8 4.84 -0.85 -6.86
N ARG A 9 4.15 -1.75 -6.16
CA ARG A 9 2.74 -2.09 -6.34
C ARG A 9 2.01 -1.81 -5.03
N PHE A 10 0.85 -1.19 -5.13
CA PHE A 10 0.01 -0.81 -4.00
C PHE A 10 -1.39 -1.41 -4.13
N ALA A 11 -1.91 -1.90 -3.01
CA ALA A 11 -3.31 -2.25 -2.85
C ALA A 11 -3.86 -1.65 -1.56
N LEU A 12 -4.95 -0.89 -1.67
CA LEU A 12 -5.74 -0.47 -0.53
C LEU A 12 -6.66 -1.63 -0.14
N VAL A 13 -6.48 -2.18 1.04
CA VAL A 13 -7.23 -3.36 1.52
C VAL A 13 -8.48 -2.94 2.25
N ASN A 14 -8.34 -2.00 3.20
CA ASN A 14 -9.44 -1.61 4.05
C ASN A 14 -9.28 -0.15 4.47
N PRO A 15 -10.03 0.81 3.92
CA PRO A 15 -9.94 2.22 4.32
C PRO A 15 -10.55 2.50 5.70
N ALA A 16 -11.30 1.55 6.27
CA ALA A 16 -12.07 1.72 7.50
C ALA A 16 -11.38 1.12 8.74
N GLY A 17 -10.31 0.34 8.59
CA GLY A 17 -9.66 -0.34 9.70
C GLY A 17 -8.33 -0.99 9.31
N ILE A 18 -7.68 -1.60 10.30
CA ILE A 18 -6.34 -2.19 10.16
C ILE A 18 -6.36 -3.70 9.87
N THR A 19 -7.53 -4.29 9.70
CA THR A 19 -7.70 -5.72 9.39
C THR A 19 -8.02 -5.92 7.91
N ASP A 20 -7.78 -7.13 7.41
CA ASP A 20 -8.27 -7.63 6.13
C ASP A 20 -9.50 -8.53 6.37
N PRO A 21 -10.74 -8.03 6.20
CA PRO A 21 -11.93 -8.84 6.41
C PRO A 21 -12.20 -9.85 5.29
N SER A 22 -11.65 -9.66 4.09
CA SER A 22 -11.85 -10.62 2.99
C SER A 22 -10.86 -11.78 3.07
N GLY A 23 -9.69 -11.56 3.67
CA GLY A 23 -8.61 -12.54 3.75
C GLY A 23 -7.85 -12.71 2.43
N ASP A 24 -8.17 -11.89 1.42
CA ASP A 24 -7.53 -11.98 0.10
C ASP A 24 -6.02 -11.67 0.18
N TYR A 25 -5.60 -10.90 1.18
CA TYR A 25 -4.23 -10.43 1.38
C TYR A 25 -3.48 -11.21 2.47
N ASP A 26 -4.04 -12.30 3.02
CA ASP A 26 -3.40 -13.10 4.08
C ASP A 26 -2.00 -13.61 3.68
N ARG A 27 -1.79 -13.82 2.37
CA ARG A 27 -0.52 -14.29 1.79
C ARG A 27 0.27 -13.19 1.10
N ALA A 28 -0.14 -11.92 1.21
CA ALA A 28 0.48 -10.78 0.53
C ALA A 28 1.93 -10.51 0.98
N ALA A 29 2.42 -11.13 2.06
CA ALA A 29 3.82 -11.08 2.45
C ALA A 29 4.70 -12.11 1.69
N GLU A 30 4.10 -13.13 1.08
CA GLU A 30 4.86 -14.22 0.45
C GLU A 30 5.57 -13.73 -0.81
N PRO A 31 6.82 -14.17 -1.08
CA PRO A 31 7.55 -13.76 -2.28
C PRO A 31 6.82 -14.13 -3.59
N GLY A 32 6.11 -15.26 -3.60
CA GLY A 32 5.39 -15.78 -4.77
C GLY A 32 3.95 -15.29 -4.91
N TYR A 33 3.48 -14.38 -4.05
CA TYR A 33 2.12 -13.84 -4.13
C TYR A 33 1.92 -13.07 -5.44
N ASP A 34 0.82 -13.36 -6.14
CA ASP A 34 0.46 -12.67 -7.39
C ASP A 34 -0.15 -11.29 -7.08
N ASP A 35 0.70 -10.27 -7.15
CA ASP A 35 0.30 -8.86 -7.05
C ASP A 35 0.14 -8.20 -8.42
N SER A 36 -0.04 -8.96 -9.52
CA SER A 36 -0.13 -8.41 -10.87
C SER A 36 -1.32 -7.46 -11.09
N ALA A 37 -2.39 -7.63 -10.31
CA ALA A 37 -3.57 -6.77 -10.34
C ALA A 37 -3.41 -5.46 -9.53
N TRP A 38 -2.36 -5.34 -8.73
CA TRP A 38 -2.16 -4.17 -7.86
C TRP A 38 -1.72 -2.94 -8.66
N ARG A 39 -2.06 -1.76 -8.15
CA ARG A 39 -1.73 -0.49 -8.82
C ARG A 39 -0.22 -0.27 -8.77
N ARG A 40 0.41 -0.02 -9.92
CA ARG A 40 1.81 0.43 -9.97
C ARG A 40 1.93 1.88 -9.49
N ILE A 41 2.89 2.15 -8.62
CA ILE A 41 3.15 3.46 -8.02
C ILE A 41 4.66 3.71 -7.90
N ALA A 42 5.01 4.97 -7.62
CA ALA A 42 6.34 5.38 -7.17
C ALA A 42 6.23 5.92 -5.74
N VAL A 43 7.31 5.83 -4.96
CA VAL A 43 7.38 6.35 -3.57
C VAL A 43 8.19 7.65 -3.51
N PRO A 44 7.88 8.60 -2.59
CA PRO A 44 6.87 8.51 -1.54
C PRO A 44 5.43 8.57 -2.08
N HIS A 45 4.54 7.76 -1.50
CA HIS A 45 3.12 7.72 -1.83
C HIS A 45 2.30 7.84 -0.54
N ASP A 46 1.43 8.86 -0.49
CA ASP A 46 0.40 9.00 0.51
C ASP A 46 -0.92 8.61 -0.15
N TRP A 47 -1.50 7.47 0.23
CA TRP A 47 -2.75 7.01 -0.37
C TRP A 47 -3.98 7.72 0.20
N SER A 48 -3.89 8.28 1.42
CA SER A 48 -5.05 8.85 2.11
C SER A 48 -5.56 10.10 1.39
N ILE A 49 -4.66 10.89 0.81
CA ILE A 49 -5.00 12.11 0.04
C ILE A 49 -5.77 11.81 -1.26
N GLU A 50 -5.73 10.57 -1.74
CA GLU A 50 -6.48 10.14 -2.92
C GLU A 50 -7.93 9.77 -2.61
N LEU A 51 -8.29 9.65 -1.32
CA LEU A 51 -9.62 9.29 -0.87
C LEU A 51 -10.54 10.51 -0.76
N THR A 52 -11.85 10.26 -0.84
CA THR A 52 -12.85 11.30 -0.59
C THR A 52 -12.92 11.59 0.91
N PRO A 53 -12.83 12.86 1.34
CA PRO A 53 -13.04 13.23 2.74
C PRO A 53 -14.41 12.77 3.25
N THR A 54 -14.47 12.24 4.47
CA THR A 54 -15.68 11.70 5.08
C THR A 54 -15.69 11.97 6.59
N THR A 55 -16.85 11.86 7.23
CA THR A 55 -16.99 11.81 8.70
C THR A 55 -17.09 10.38 9.23
N GLU A 56 -17.01 9.39 8.36
CA GLU A 56 -17.03 7.96 8.70
C GLU A 56 -15.61 7.44 8.96
N ASN A 57 -15.44 6.12 9.15
CA ASN A 57 -14.13 5.45 9.27
C ASN A 57 -13.23 6.02 10.38
N GLY A 58 -13.84 6.53 11.46
CA GLY A 58 -13.12 7.10 12.60
C GLY A 58 -12.39 8.42 12.31
N THR A 59 -12.71 9.07 11.19
CA THR A 59 -12.09 10.34 10.82
C THR A 59 -12.64 11.51 11.62
N SER A 60 -11.84 12.57 11.74
CA SER A 60 -12.21 13.83 12.39
C SER A 60 -11.49 15.02 11.75
N GLY A 61 -11.77 16.23 12.23
CA GLY A 61 -11.06 17.44 11.79
C GLY A 61 -9.54 17.35 11.99
N GLY A 62 -9.07 16.65 13.03
CA GLY A 62 -7.63 16.45 13.28
C GLY A 62 -6.94 15.58 12.23
N THR A 63 -7.71 14.77 11.49
CA THR A 63 -7.22 13.93 10.38
C THR A 63 -7.50 14.52 9.00
N GLY A 64 -8.05 15.74 8.93
CA GLY A 64 -8.49 16.34 7.67
C GLY A 64 -9.62 15.57 6.99
N PHE A 65 -10.37 14.75 7.73
CA PHE A 65 -11.45 13.89 7.23
C PHE A 65 -11.00 12.81 6.22
N LEU A 66 -9.70 12.53 6.09
CA LEU A 66 -9.19 11.53 5.16
C LEU A 66 -9.03 10.18 5.86
N PRO A 67 -9.67 9.10 5.36
CA PRO A 67 -9.48 7.76 5.91
C PRO A 67 -8.04 7.28 5.72
N GLY A 68 -7.57 6.46 6.66
CA GLY A 68 -6.32 5.72 6.54
C GLY A 68 -6.58 4.25 6.26
N GLY A 69 -6.44 3.43 7.31
CA GLY A 69 -6.76 2.00 7.28
C GLY A 69 -5.56 1.11 6.93
N LEU A 70 -5.82 0.00 6.23
CA LEU A 70 -4.85 -1.01 5.82
C LEU A 70 -4.56 -0.91 4.32
N GLY A 71 -3.27 -0.78 3.99
CA GLY A 71 -2.77 -0.86 2.63
C GLY A 71 -1.45 -1.62 2.58
N TRP A 72 -1.20 -2.32 1.47
CA TRP A 72 0.04 -3.03 1.22
C TRP A 72 0.86 -2.36 0.13
N TYR A 73 2.18 -2.34 0.33
CA TYR A 73 3.16 -2.02 -0.69
C TYR A 73 4.06 -3.23 -0.93
N ARG A 74 4.29 -3.56 -2.20
CA ARG A 74 5.20 -4.64 -2.60
C ARG A 74 6.14 -4.16 -3.71
N ILE A 75 7.41 -4.55 -3.62
CA ILE A 75 8.38 -4.37 -4.69
C ILE A 75 9.24 -5.63 -4.81
N PRO A 76 9.22 -6.33 -5.96
CA PRO A 76 10.25 -7.30 -6.27
C PRO A 76 11.51 -6.57 -6.72
N PHE A 77 12.67 -6.93 -6.16
CA PHE A 77 13.96 -6.41 -6.63
C PHE A 77 15.00 -7.53 -6.68
N THR A 78 16.00 -7.34 -7.54
CA THR A 78 17.18 -8.20 -7.63
C THR A 78 18.41 -7.39 -7.25
N LEU A 79 19.30 -7.97 -6.44
CA LEU A 79 20.58 -7.34 -6.13
C LEU A 79 21.44 -7.32 -7.41
N PRO A 80 21.87 -6.14 -7.91
CA PRO A 80 22.80 -6.06 -9.02
C PRO A 80 24.12 -6.73 -8.66
N ALA A 81 24.73 -7.44 -9.61
CA ALA A 81 25.99 -8.15 -9.38
C ALA A 81 27.14 -7.24 -8.90
N ALA A 82 27.11 -5.96 -9.26
CA ALA A 82 28.09 -4.96 -8.82
C ALA A 82 27.98 -4.58 -7.33
N LEU A 83 26.91 -5.01 -6.64
CA LEU A 83 26.63 -4.73 -5.23
C LEU A 83 26.59 -6.01 -4.38
N ALA A 84 27.01 -7.15 -4.95
CA ALA A 84 27.11 -8.44 -4.28
C ALA A 84 28.44 -8.61 -3.55
#